data_AF-A0A8J5TIV6-F1
#
_entry.id   AF-A0A8J5TIV6-F1
#
_cell.length_a   1.000
_cell.length_b   1.000
_cell.length_c   1.000
_cell.angle_alpha   90.00
_cell.angle_beta   90.00
_cell.angle_gamma   90.00
#
_symmetry.space_group_name_H-M   'P 1'
#
loop_
_entity.id
_entity.type
_entity.pdbx_description
1 polymer ?
#
loop_
_entity_poly.entity_id
_entity_poly.type
_entity_poly.pdbx_seq_one_letter_code
_entity_poly.pdbx_strand_id
1 'polypeptide(L)'
;MLNLQPIRTSLPSPHRSSPYRRRALLVGRKRSSIRACSSGDDDGSDASPSLGGDKRQQEVLAKIAMLQAQKVRVTNFVDERSAYLTKFAKDADTEFDLIGQNAMKELDEVGDQIMERLDSKMHAFEETAEIQRQEIEMNERVVQDFEDWIEEEKNEGMFFKSLGKANPRSNKKKELTDTVVELEPKLDAQKVQEIAKASAGSKTRMNIYLALMALLGLTIANAIFAAPAEVEWRKVAALGLIFIGLVAQFLYEQDISSPEAEKKQGKKE
;
A
#
# COMPACT_ATOMS: atom_id res chain seq x y z
N MET A 1 -31.92 -6.97 -22.28
CA MET A 1 -32.66 -7.20 -21.03
C MET A 1 -32.48 -8.66 -20.64
N LEU A 2 -31.60 -8.95 -19.68
CA LEU A 2 -31.42 -10.30 -19.14
C LEU A 2 -31.55 -10.21 -17.62
N ASN A 3 -32.62 -10.80 -17.11
CA ASN A 3 -32.96 -10.89 -15.70
C ASN A 3 -31.98 -11.82 -14.99
N LEU A 4 -31.27 -11.30 -13.98
CA LEU A 4 -30.54 -12.11 -13.01
C LEU A 4 -31.37 -12.20 -11.74
N GLN A 5 -31.90 -13.38 -11.42
CA GLN A 5 -32.48 -13.67 -10.12
C GLN A 5 -31.35 -14.02 -9.12
N PRO A 6 -31.29 -13.39 -7.94
CA PRO A 6 -30.38 -13.80 -6.88
C PRO A 6 -30.97 -15.00 -6.11
N ILE A 7 -30.25 -16.11 -6.11
CA ILE A 7 -30.54 -17.26 -5.23
C ILE A 7 -29.99 -16.93 -3.84
N ARG A 8 -30.91 -16.78 -2.89
CA ARG A 8 -30.66 -16.54 -1.46
C ARG A 8 -30.23 -17.86 -0.81
N THR A 9 -28.95 -18.01 -0.46
CA THR A 9 -28.45 -19.14 0.34
C THR A 9 -28.24 -18.68 1.78
N SER A 10 -29.12 -19.12 2.68
CA SER A 10 -28.90 -19.00 4.13
C SER A 10 -28.06 -20.18 4.61
N LEU A 11 -26.84 -19.92 5.08
CA LEU A 11 -26.00 -20.88 5.80
C LEU A 11 -26.44 -20.95 7.27
N PRO A 12 -26.55 -22.14 7.90
CA PRO A 12 -26.57 -22.25 9.35
C PRO A 12 -25.14 -22.30 9.93
N SER A 13 -24.94 -21.56 11.01
CA SER A 13 -23.72 -21.49 11.83
C SER A 13 -23.39 -22.81 12.55
N PRO A 14 -22.11 -23.17 12.76
CA PRO A 14 -21.71 -24.35 13.50
C PRO A 14 -21.53 -24.01 14.99
N HIS A 15 -22.49 -24.38 15.84
CA HIS A 15 -22.24 -24.45 17.28
C HIS A 15 -21.81 -25.87 17.69
N ARG A 16 -20.56 -25.95 18.17
CA ARG A 16 -19.99 -27.05 18.96
C ARG A 16 -20.82 -27.33 20.21
N SER A 17 -21.06 -28.60 20.51
CA SER A 17 -20.61 -29.28 21.75
C SER A 17 -21.08 -30.76 21.80
N SER A 18 -20.18 -31.63 22.23
CA SER A 18 -20.35 -33.09 22.43
C SER A 18 -20.97 -33.37 23.83
N PRO A 19 -21.08 -34.61 24.41
CA PRO A 19 -20.49 -35.92 24.03
C PRO A 19 -21.35 -37.19 24.30
N TYR A 20 -20.72 -38.35 24.02
CA TYR A 20 -21.04 -39.72 24.47
C TYR A 20 -22.26 -40.48 23.90
N ARG A 21 -21.98 -41.39 22.94
CA ARG A 21 -22.43 -42.78 23.07
C ARG A 21 -21.49 -43.74 22.33
N ARG A 22 -20.49 -44.25 23.06
CA ARG A 22 -19.82 -45.50 22.71
C ARG A 22 -20.88 -46.62 22.78
N ARG A 23 -21.30 -47.15 21.63
CA ARG A 23 -21.83 -48.51 21.55
C ARG A 23 -20.93 -49.29 20.61
N ALA A 24 -20.03 -50.05 21.23
CA ALA A 24 -19.39 -51.18 20.62
C ALA A 24 -20.49 -52.16 20.16
N LEU A 25 -20.56 -52.43 18.86
CA LEU A 25 -21.31 -53.57 18.35
C LEU A 25 -20.33 -54.71 18.14
N LEU A 26 -20.44 -55.65 19.07
CA LEU A 26 -19.84 -56.96 19.05
C LEU A 26 -20.15 -57.68 17.74
N VAL A 27 -19.09 -58.26 17.18
CA VAL A 27 -19.09 -59.25 16.10
C VAL A 27 -20.00 -60.42 16.48
N GLY A 28 -21.17 -60.49 15.86
CA GLY A 28 -22.09 -61.63 15.94
C GLY A 28 -22.04 -62.46 14.67
N ARG A 29 -21.04 -63.33 14.55
CA ARG A 29 -20.90 -64.32 13.46
C ARG A 29 -22.00 -65.40 13.59
N LYS A 30 -23.16 -65.18 13.00
CA LYS A 30 -24.20 -66.23 12.85
C LYS A 30 -23.94 -67.03 11.57
N ARG A 31 -23.48 -68.27 11.74
CA ARG A 31 -23.49 -69.31 10.70
C ARG A 31 -24.95 -69.73 10.49
N SER A 32 -25.48 -69.56 9.28
CA SER A 32 -26.74 -70.18 8.87
C SER A 32 -26.46 -71.64 8.49
N SER A 33 -27.06 -72.57 9.23
CA SER A 33 -27.09 -73.98 8.85
C SER A 33 -28.10 -74.17 7.71
N ILE A 34 -27.59 -74.59 6.54
CA ILE A 34 -28.37 -75.04 5.40
C ILE A 34 -29.11 -76.32 5.82
N ARG A 35 -30.45 -76.28 5.86
CA ARG A 35 -31.28 -77.49 6.01
C ARG A 35 -31.50 -78.07 4.62
N ALA A 36 -30.84 -79.19 4.34
CA ALA A 36 -31.14 -80.05 3.20
C ALA A 36 -32.50 -80.73 3.44
N CYS A 37 -33.41 -80.61 2.47
CA CYS A 37 -34.62 -81.42 2.41
C CYS A 37 -34.31 -82.65 1.56
N SER A 38 -34.37 -83.83 2.16
CA SER A 38 -34.32 -85.11 1.47
C SER A 38 -35.66 -85.84 1.64
N SER A 39 -36.25 -86.17 0.48
CA SER A 39 -37.13 -87.30 0.14
C SER A 39 -38.14 -87.84 1.16
N GLY A 40 -39.42 -87.77 0.77
CA GLY A 40 -40.43 -88.78 1.05
C GLY A 40 -41.34 -88.86 -0.16
N ASP A 41 -41.27 -89.98 -0.88
CA ASP A 41 -42.11 -90.29 -2.04
C ASP A 41 -43.57 -90.48 -1.61
N ASP A 42 -44.52 -89.91 -2.37
CA ASP A 42 -45.76 -90.62 -2.71
C ASP A 42 -46.53 -89.91 -3.85
N ASP A 43 -46.69 -90.70 -4.91
CA ASP A 43 -47.78 -90.86 -5.87
C ASP A 43 -48.45 -89.67 -6.61
N GLY A 44 -48.44 -89.80 -7.94
CA GLY A 44 -49.57 -89.41 -8.80
C GLY A 44 -49.61 -88.00 -9.37
N SER A 45 -49.16 -87.90 -10.64
CA SER A 45 -49.70 -87.07 -11.74
C SER A 45 -48.71 -86.07 -12.39
N ASP A 46 -48.31 -86.43 -13.60
CA ASP A 46 -48.12 -85.60 -14.80
C ASP A 46 -47.41 -84.23 -14.69
N ALA A 47 -46.13 -84.29 -15.05
CA ALA A 47 -45.46 -83.41 -16.02
C ALA A 47 -45.80 -81.91 -16.05
N SER A 48 -44.92 -81.10 -15.42
CA SER A 48 -44.00 -80.14 -16.10
C SER A 48 -43.29 -79.29 -15.03
N PRO A 49 -41.99 -78.97 -15.14
CA PRO A 49 -41.39 -77.98 -14.27
C PRO A 49 -41.98 -76.64 -14.70
N SER A 50 -42.88 -76.07 -13.91
CA SER A 50 -43.34 -74.71 -14.12
C SER A 50 -42.12 -73.79 -13.94
N LEU A 51 -41.48 -73.46 -15.05
CA LEU A 51 -40.41 -72.48 -15.20
C LEU A 51 -41.00 -71.07 -15.01
N GLY A 52 -41.68 -70.86 -13.89
CA GLY A 52 -42.46 -69.68 -13.59
C GLY A 52 -42.31 -69.35 -12.12
N GLY A 53 -41.30 -68.54 -11.80
CA GLY A 53 -41.16 -67.97 -10.46
C GLY A 53 -42.35 -67.08 -10.11
N ASP A 54 -42.67 -66.98 -8.82
CA ASP A 54 -43.74 -66.10 -8.33
C ASP A 54 -43.49 -64.65 -8.81
N LYS A 55 -44.45 -64.09 -9.55
CA LYS A 55 -44.38 -62.74 -10.15
C LYS A 55 -44.03 -61.68 -9.09
N ARG A 56 -44.53 -61.83 -7.87
CA ARG A 56 -44.25 -60.89 -6.76
C ARG A 56 -42.79 -60.96 -6.31
N GLN A 57 -42.21 -62.15 -6.29
CA GLN A 57 -40.80 -62.35 -5.93
C GLN A 57 -39.87 -61.78 -7.01
N GLN A 58 -40.25 -61.95 -8.29
CA GLN A 58 -39.50 -61.40 -9.41
C GLN A 58 -39.49 -59.87 -9.42
N GLU A 59 -40.63 -59.22 -9.11
CA GLU A 59 -40.71 -57.76 -8.97
C GLU A 59 -39.87 -57.22 -7.81
N VAL A 60 -39.87 -57.91 -6.66
CA VAL A 60 -39.04 -57.53 -5.51
C VAL A 60 -37.56 -57.67 -5.85
N LEU A 61 -37.17 -58.77 -6.52
CA LEU A 61 -35.80 -58.98 -6.97
C LEU A 61 -35.35 -57.91 -7.98
N ALA A 62 -36.21 -57.53 -8.92
CA ALA A 62 -35.95 -56.46 -9.87
C ALA A 62 -35.74 -55.11 -9.17
N LYS A 63 -36.54 -54.78 -8.15
CA LYS A 63 -36.37 -53.57 -7.35
C LYS A 63 -35.05 -53.58 -6.56
N ILE A 64 -34.67 -54.72 -6.00
CA ILE A 64 -33.39 -54.88 -5.30
C ILE A 64 -32.22 -54.67 -6.27
N ALA A 65 -32.26 -55.29 -7.45
CA ALA A 65 -31.24 -55.13 -8.47
C ALA A 65 -31.12 -53.66 -8.94
N MET A 66 -32.26 -52.99 -9.16
CA MET A 66 -32.30 -51.57 -9.52
C MET A 66 -31.70 -50.68 -8.41
N LEU A 67 -32.04 -50.93 -7.15
CA LEU A 67 -31.49 -50.19 -6.02
C LEU A 67 -29.99 -50.44 -5.85
N GLN A 68 -29.52 -51.67 -6.06
CA GLN A 68 -28.10 -51.98 -6.05
C GLN A 68 -27.35 -51.25 -7.17
N ALA A 69 -27.91 -51.21 -8.38
CA ALA A 69 -27.32 -50.45 -9.50
C ALA A 69 -27.27 -48.94 -9.21
N GLN A 70 -28.34 -48.37 -8.65
CA GLN A 70 -28.35 -46.97 -8.23
C GLN A 70 -27.34 -46.67 -7.12
N LYS A 71 -27.21 -47.58 -6.15
CA LYS A 71 -26.19 -47.47 -5.09
C LYS A 71 -24.78 -47.42 -5.68
N VAL A 72 -24.45 -48.31 -6.61
CA VAL A 72 -23.14 -48.30 -7.28
C VAL A 72 -22.90 -47.01 -8.03
N ARG A 73 -23.89 -46.50 -8.78
CA ARG A 73 -23.78 -45.23 -9.51
C ARG A 73 -23.52 -44.04 -8.59
N VAL A 74 -24.27 -43.93 -7.49
CA VAL A 74 -24.11 -42.83 -6.53
C VAL A 74 -22.76 -42.93 -5.82
N THR A 75 -22.36 -44.15 -5.42
CA THR A 75 -21.07 -44.36 -4.76
C THR A 75 -19.92 -43.96 -5.69
N ASN A 76 -19.94 -44.41 -6.95
CA ASN A 76 -18.91 -44.05 -7.93
C ASN A 76 -18.86 -42.53 -8.19
N PHE A 77 -20.01 -41.85 -8.29
CA PHE A 77 -20.05 -40.40 -8.43
C PHE A 77 -19.45 -39.67 -7.22
N VAL A 78 -19.74 -40.14 -6.00
CA VAL A 78 -19.16 -39.58 -4.77
C VAL A 78 -17.65 -39.81 -4.75
N ASP A 79 -17.19 -41.00 -5.11
CA ASP A 79 -15.77 -41.33 -5.17
C ASP A 79 -15.03 -40.46 -6.20
N GLU A 80 -15.57 -40.31 -7.42
CA GLU A 80 -15.02 -39.44 -8.46
C GLU A 80 -14.93 -37.97 -8.00
N ARG A 81 -15.99 -37.44 -7.37
CA ARG A 81 -16.00 -36.06 -6.86
C ARG A 81 -15.05 -35.88 -5.70
N SER A 82 -14.91 -36.87 -4.82
CA SER A 82 -13.95 -36.83 -3.71
C SER A 82 -12.50 -36.84 -4.21
N ALA A 83 -12.22 -37.64 -5.25
CA ALA A 83 -10.91 -37.66 -5.89
C ALA A 83 -10.60 -36.33 -6.59
N TYR A 84 -11.58 -35.74 -7.29
CA TYR A 84 -11.44 -34.42 -7.90
C TYR A 84 -11.15 -33.33 -6.87
N LEU A 85 -11.94 -33.26 -5.79
CA LEU A 85 -11.72 -32.28 -4.72
C LEU A 85 -10.35 -32.46 -4.05
N THR A 86 -9.90 -33.70 -3.88
CA THR A 86 -8.56 -33.99 -3.34
C THR A 86 -7.46 -33.50 -4.28
N LYS A 87 -7.60 -33.69 -5.59
CA LYS A 87 -6.66 -33.17 -6.59
C LYS A 87 -6.66 -31.64 -6.58
N PHE A 88 -7.84 -31.03 -6.58
CA PHE A 88 -7.99 -29.58 -6.54
C PHE A 88 -7.36 -28.96 -5.29
N ALA A 89 -7.56 -29.56 -4.11
CA ALA A 89 -6.93 -29.10 -2.87
C ALA A 89 -5.40 -29.16 -2.96
N LYS A 90 -4.84 -30.28 -3.44
CA LYS A 90 -3.39 -30.42 -3.62
C LYS A 90 -2.81 -29.43 -4.63
N ASP A 91 -3.52 -29.24 -5.75
CA ASP A 91 -3.12 -28.31 -6.80
C ASP A 91 -3.11 -26.87 -6.27
N ALA A 92 -4.17 -26.48 -5.55
CA ALA A 92 -4.23 -25.18 -4.88
C ALA A 92 -3.09 -25.00 -3.87
N ASP A 93 -2.81 -26.00 -3.02
CA ASP A 93 -1.68 -25.94 -2.07
C ASP A 93 -0.35 -25.73 -2.81
N THR A 94 -0.12 -26.43 -3.92
CA THR A 94 1.10 -26.25 -4.73
C THR A 94 1.18 -24.90 -5.43
N GLU A 95 0.06 -24.37 -5.94
CA GLU A 95 0.01 -23.04 -6.54
C GLU A 95 0.25 -21.95 -5.48
N PHE A 96 -0.33 -22.08 -4.29
CA PHE A 96 -0.09 -21.14 -3.19
C PHE A 96 1.38 -21.15 -2.74
N ASP A 97 1.98 -22.33 -2.60
CA ASP A 97 3.40 -22.46 -2.26
C ASP A 97 4.30 -21.85 -3.35
N LEU A 98 3.94 -22.03 -4.63
CA LEU A 98 4.65 -21.45 -5.76
C LEU A 98 4.56 -19.93 -5.78
N ILE A 99 3.36 -19.37 -5.59
CA ILE A 99 3.14 -17.92 -5.51
C ILE A 99 3.91 -17.33 -4.33
N GLY A 100 3.86 -17.99 -3.17
CA GLY A 100 4.58 -17.57 -1.98
C GLY A 100 6.09 -17.53 -2.20
N GLN A 101 6.66 -18.60 -2.78
CA GLN A 101 8.08 -18.66 -3.11
C GLN A 101 8.49 -17.62 -4.16
N ASN A 102 7.68 -17.42 -5.20
CA ASN A 102 7.99 -16.44 -6.23
C ASN A 102 7.94 -15.00 -5.69
N ALA A 103 6.94 -14.68 -4.87
CA ALA A 103 6.83 -13.36 -4.23
C ALA A 103 8.01 -13.09 -3.29
N MET A 104 8.45 -14.09 -2.53
CA MET A 104 9.65 -13.95 -1.67
C MET A 104 10.91 -13.73 -2.50
N LYS A 105 11.07 -14.48 -3.59
CA LYS A 105 12.23 -14.33 -4.48
C LYS A 105 12.27 -12.94 -5.15
N GLU A 106 11.14 -12.46 -5.65
CA GLU A 106 11.04 -11.12 -6.24
C GLU A 106 11.32 -10.03 -5.19
N LEU A 107 10.84 -10.22 -3.96
CA LEU A 107 11.11 -9.30 -2.85
C LEU A 107 12.60 -9.25 -2.51
N ASP A 108 13.27 -10.40 -2.43
CA ASP A 108 14.70 -10.50 -2.15
C ASP A 108 15.52 -9.84 -3.28
N GLU A 109 15.19 -10.10 -4.54
CA GLU A 109 15.87 -9.49 -5.70
C GLU A 109 15.71 -7.96 -5.74
N VAL A 110 14.51 -7.45 -5.44
CA VAL A 110 14.28 -6.00 -5.31
C VAL A 110 15.03 -5.44 -4.10
N GLY A 111 15.07 -6.17 -2.99
CA GLY A 111 15.83 -5.80 -1.80
C GLY A 111 17.32 -5.63 -2.09
N ASP A 112 17.91 -6.61 -2.78
CA ASP A 112 19.31 -6.59 -3.20
C ASP A 112 19.61 -5.41 -4.13
N GLN A 113 18.73 -5.14 -5.11
CA GLN A 113 18.89 -4.00 -6.01
C GLN A 113 18.81 -2.65 -5.26
N ILE A 114 17.93 -2.53 -4.26
CA ILE A 114 17.82 -1.30 -3.45
C ILE A 114 19.07 -1.12 -2.61
N MET A 115 19.58 -2.20 -2.00
CA MET A 115 20.80 -2.15 -1.19
C MET A 115 21.99 -1.74 -2.05
N GLU A 116 22.18 -2.35 -3.22
CA GLU A 116 23.25 -2.00 -4.15
C GLU A 116 23.20 -0.52 -4.58
N ARG A 117 21.99 0.00 -4.87
CA ARG A 117 21.80 1.42 -5.19
C ARG A 117 22.09 2.34 -4.00
N LEU A 118 21.77 1.90 -2.78
CA LEU A 118 22.04 2.66 -1.56
C LEU A 118 23.54 2.70 -1.28
N ASP A 119 24.23 1.57 -1.39
CA ASP A 119 25.69 1.47 -1.22
C ASP A 119 26.43 2.29 -2.27
N SER A 120 26.00 2.23 -3.54
CA SER A 120 26.55 3.07 -4.62
C SER A 120 26.39 4.56 -4.33
N LYS A 121 25.21 4.98 -3.84
CA LYS A 121 25.00 6.39 -3.45
C LYS A 121 25.80 6.78 -2.22
N MET A 122 25.91 5.89 -1.23
CA MET A 122 26.69 6.12 -0.02
C MET A 122 28.16 6.33 -0.37
N HIS A 123 28.74 5.49 -1.22
CA HIS A 123 30.10 5.69 -1.71
C HIS A 123 30.26 7.00 -2.48
N ALA A 124 29.33 7.36 -3.37
CA ALA A 124 29.39 8.64 -4.06
C ALA A 124 29.33 9.84 -3.09
N PHE A 125 28.56 9.74 -2.00
CA PHE A 125 28.51 10.76 -0.96
C PHE A 125 29.82 10.82 -0.15
N GLU A 126 30.43 9.67 0.14
CA GLU A 126 31.72 9.60 0.83
C GLU A 126 32.82 10.24 -0.02
N GLU A 127 32.92 9.87 -1.30
CA GLU A 127 33.87 10.49 -2.25
C GLU A 127 33.63 12.00 -2.37
N THR A 128 32.36 12.44 -2.47
CA THR A 128 32.03 13.88 -2.56
C THR A 128 32.42 14.62 -1.27
N ALA A 129 32.18 14.03 -0.10
CA ALA A 129 32.54 14.63 1.18
C ALA A 129 34.06 14.71 1.38
N GLU A 130 34.80 13.71 0.91
CA GLU A 130 36.26 13.71 0.92
C GLU A 130 36.82 14.81 -0.01
N ILE A 131 36.27 14.94 -1.22
CA ILE A 131 36.65 16.01 -2.16
C ILE A 131 36.38 17.38 -1.53
N GLN A 132 35.21 17.59 -0.94
CA GLN A 132 34.87 18.85 -0.26
C GLN A 132 35.81 19.18 0.89
N ARG A 133 36.22 18.17 1.69
CA ARG A 133 37.22 18.36 2.75
C ARG A 133 38.57 18.81 2.20
N GLN A 134 39.03 18.17 1.12
CA GLN A 134 40.28 18.55 0.48
C GLN A 134 40.21 19.95 -0.13
N GLU A 135 39.09 20.31 -0.74
CA GLU A 135 38.86 21.65 -1.29
C GLU A 135 38.89 22.72 -0.20
N ILE A 136 38.25 22.47 0.95
CA ILE A 136 38.31 23.38 2.10
C ILE A 136 39.74 23.51 2.62
N GLU A 137 40.50 22.41 2.73
CA GLU A 137 41.89 22.45 3.18
C GLU A 137 42.78 23.27 2.23
N MET A 138 42.60 23.10 0.92
CA MET A 138 43.34 23.86 -0.10
C MET A 138 42.94 25.34 -0.07
N ASN A 139 41.66 25.64 0.11
CA ASN A 139 41.16 27.01 0.20
C ASN A 139 41.67 27.71 1.47
N GLU A 140 41.76 26.99 2.59
CA GLU A 140 42.34 27.50 3.84
C GLU A 140 43.82 27.89 3.66
N ARG A 141 44.60 27.05 2.96
CA ARG A 141 46.01 27.36 2.62
C ARG A 141 46.12 28.62 1.77
N VAL A 142 45.25 28.77 0.76
CA VAL A 142 45.23 29.98 -0.08
C VAL A 142 44.88 31.22 0.74
N VAL A 143 43.92 31.13 1.66
CA VAL A 143 43.58 32.24 2.57
C VAL A 143 44.77 32.59 3.46
N GLN A 144 45.47 31.59 4.01
CA GLN A 144 46.66 31.80 4.84
C GLN A 144 47.77 32.51 4.05
N ASP A 145 48.05 32.08 2.81
CA ASP A 145 49.05 32.73 1.94
C ASP A 145 48.66 34.20 1.65
N PHE A 146 47.37 34.50 1.50
CA PHE A 146 46.88 35.88 1.35
C PHE A 146 47.05 36.72 2.61
N GLU A 147 46.79 36.14 3.79
CA GLU A 147 47.00 36.83 5.07
C GLU A 147 48.47 37.18 5.29
N ASP A 148 49.37 36.22 5.04
CA ASP A 148 50.82 36.43 5.12
C ASP A 148 51.27 37.52 4.13
N TRP A 149 50.75 37.50 2.90
CA TRP A 149 51.05 38.52 1.88
C TRP A 149 50.59 39.91 2.31
N ILE A 150 49.38 40.06 2.87
CA ILE A 150 48.89 41.34 3.40
C ILE A 150 49.70 41.80 4.60
N GLU A 151 50.13 40.88 5.47
CA GLU A 151 50.95 41.23 6.61
C GLU A 151 52.33 41.73 6.19
N GLU A 152 52.96 41.08 5.20
CA GLU A 152 54.20 41.54 4.57
C GLU A 152 54.00 42.90 3.90
N GLU A 153 53.00 43.06 3.02
CA GLU A 153 52.70 44.33 2.34
C GLU A 153 52.35 45.45 3.32
N LYS A 154 51.69 45.17 4.46
CA LYS A 154 51.41 46.16 5.50
C LYS A 154 52.67 46.54 6.29
N ASN A 155 53.57 45.58 6.54
CA ASN A 155 54.87 45.85 7.15
C ASN A 155 55.73 46.70 6.22
N GLU A 156 55.64 46.47 4.91
CA GLU A 156 56.28 47.28 3.88
C GLU A 156 55.53 48.61 3.61
N GLY A 157 54.21 48.69 3.82
CA GLY A 157 53.42 49.92 3.73
C GLY A 157 53.79 50.96 4.80
N MET A 158 54.51 50.53 5.84
CA MET A 158 55.17 51.39 6.81
C MET A 158 56.55 51.91 6.36
N PHE A 159 57.02 51.58 5.13
CA PHE A 159 58.21 52.20 4.53
C PHE A 159 58.08 53.73 4.36
N PHE A 160 56.86 54.29 4.46
CA PHE A 160 56.65 55.74 4.57
C PHE A 160 57.07 56.34 5.93
N LYS A 161 57.53 55.54 6.90
CA LYS A 161 58.21 56.05 8.11
C LYS A 161 59.51 56.79 7.79
N SER A 162 60.06 56.65 6.57
CA SER A 162 61.21 57.43 6.11
C SER A 162 60.85 58.76 5.44
N LEU A 163 59.56 59.12 5.31
CA LEU A 163 59.12 60.40 4.74
C LEU A 163 58.52 61.38 5.77
N GLY A 164 58.70 61.09 7.06
CA GLY A 164 58.36 61.98 8.17
C GLY A 164 59.34 63.14 8.38
N LYS A 165 59.34 64.13 7.47
CA LYS A 165 59.60 65.54 7.82
C LYS A 165 58.46 66.40 7.28
N ALA A 166 57.30 66.29 7.92
CA ALA A 166 56.18 67.19 7.71
C ALA A 166 56.35 68.47 8.57
N ASN A 167 56.17 69.63 7.95
CA ASN A 167 55.89 70.89 8.63
C ASN A 167 54.42 71.25 8.32
N PRO A 168 53.56 71.55 9.30
CA PRO A 168 52.12 71.67 9.06
C PRO A 168 51.75 73.11 8.72
N ARG A 169 50.88 73.30 7.72
CA ARG A 169 50.07 74.53 7.61
C ARG A 169 48.76 74.27 6.87
N SER A 170 47.72 74.15 7.70
CA SER A 170 46.35 74.65 7.57
C SER A 170 45.86 75.08 6.18
N ASN A 171 44.71 74.55 5.75
CA ASN A 171 43.54 75.27 5.20
C ASN A 171 42.39 74.26 5.00
N LYS A 172 41.32 74.36 5.79
CA LYS A 172 40.02 75.00 5.48
C LYS A 172 39.03 74.15 4.66
N LYS A 173 37.92 73.84 5.34
CA LYS A 173 36.49 73.84 4.91
C LYS A 173 35.99 72.78 3.92
N LYS A 174 34.99 72.02 4.40
CA LYS A 174 33.68 71.63 3.82
C LYS A 174 33.11 70.60 4.81
N GLU A 175 32.11 70.82 5.66
CA GLU A 175 30.76 71.40 5.49
C GLU A 175 30.00 70.75 4.32
N LEU A 176 29.32 69.64 4.58
CA LEU A 176 27.97 69.32 4.08
C LEU A 176 27.45 67.97 4.64
N THR A 177 26.14 67.89 4.87
CA THR A 177 25.31 66.68 5.15
C THR A 177 25.47 66.15 6.57
N ASP A 178 24.68 66.53 7.57
CA ASP A 178 23.24 66.78 7.64
C ASP A 178 22.38 65.54 7.28
N THR A 179 21.55 65.14 8.25
CA THR A 179 20.28 64.40 8.07
C THR A 179 20.32 62.92 7.67
N VAL A 180 20.65 62.01 8.61
CA VAL A 180 20.17 60.60 8.58
C VAL A 180 19.84 60.16 10.01
N VAL A 181 18.78 60.74 10.57
CA VAL A 181 18.09 60.20 11.74
C VAL A 181 16.59 60.32 11.41
N GLU A 182 15.84 59.25 11.64
CA GLU A 182 14.38 59.14 11.46
C GLU A 182 13.82 58.75 10.07
N LEU A 183 14.03 57.52 9.57
CA LEU A 183 13.09 56.88 8.62
C LEU A 183 13.09 55.32 8.69
N GLU A 184 13.25 54.71 9.87
CA GLU A 184 13.28 53.24 10.02
C GLU A 184 12.07 52.69 10.83
N PRO A 185 10.82 52.90 10.37
CA PRO A 185 9.81 51.87 10.67
C PRO A 185 8.88 51.50 9.50
N LYS A 186 8.95 52.19 8.35
CA LYS A 186 8.11 51.90 7.17
C LYS A 186 8.80 51.01 6.13
N LEU A 187 10.13 51.06 6.09
CA LEU A 187 10.95 50.28 5.16
C LEU A 187 11.00 48.79 5.57
N ASP A 188 11.00 48.52 6.88
CA ASP A 188 10.96 47.15 7.40
C ASP A 188 9.61 46.49 7.17
N ALA A 189 8.49 47.21 7.31
CA ALA A 189 7.17 46.66 7.00
C ALA A 189 7.02 46.32 5.50
N GLN A 190 7.60 47.13 4.60
CA GLN A 190 7.63 46.83 3.17
C GLN A 190 8.60 45.71 2.83
N LYS A 191 9.79 45.65 3.44
CA LYS A 191 10.71 44.52 3.31
C LYS A 191 10.08 43.22 3.79
N VAL A 192 9.38 43.22 4.92
CA VAL A 192 8.68 42.03 5.42
C VAL A 192 7.50 41.67 4.52
N GLN A 193 6.82 42.65 3.90
CA GLN A 193 5.77 42.41 2.91
C GLN A 193 6.33 41.88 1.57
N GLU A 194 7.50 42.32 1.14
CA GLU A 194 8.21 41.83 -0.04
C GLU A 194 8.82 40.45 0.21
N ILE A 195 9.34 40.18 1.40
CA ILE A 195 9.78 38.84 1.82
C ILE A 195 8.55 37.92 1.94
N ALA A 196 7.41 38.39 2.44
CA ALA A 196 6.18 37.62 2.45
C ALA A 196 5.67 37.33 1.04
N LYS A 197 5.72 38.29 0.11
CA LYS A 197 5.37 38.11 -1.32
C LYS A 197 6.34 37.20 -2.06
N ALA A 198 7.65 37.32 -1.82
CA ALA A 198 8.68 36.44 -2.39
C ALA A 198 8.65 35.04 -1.77
N SER A 199 8.21 34.91 -0.52
CA SER A 199 8.00 33.65 0.18
C SER A 199 6.63 33.00 -0.13
N ALA A 200 5.67 33.78 -0.65
CA ALA A 200 4.32 33.34 -1.03
C ALA A 200 4.21 32.71 -2.43
N GLY A 201 5.34 32.43 -3.10
CA GLY A 201 5.38 31.79 -4.41
C GLY A 201 6.35 30.61 -4.50
N SER A 202 6.71 29.99 -3.37
CA SER A 202 7.66 28.88 -3.37
C SER A 202 6.96 27.56 -3.63
N LYS A 203 7.40 26.85 -4.68
CA LYS A 203 7.03 25.46 -5.02
C LYS A 203 7.06 24.50 -3.82
N THR A 204 7.85 24.81 -2.79
CA THR A 204 7.91 24.02 -1.56
C THR A 204 6.62 24.06 -0.75
N ARG A 205 5.94 25.22 -0.60
CA ARG A 205 4.67 25.33 0.14
C ARG A 205 3.54 24.63 -0.61
N MET A 206 3.45 24.86 -1.92
CA MET A 206 2.50 24.16 -2.80
C MET A 206 2.63 22.64 -2.71
N ASN A 207 3.86 22.10 -2.70
CA ASN A 207 4.10 20.67 -2.53
C ASN A 207 3.69 20.15 -1.14
N ILE A 208 3.83 20.96 -0.08
CA ILE A 208 3.37 20.60 1.27
C ILE A 208 1.85 20.51 1.30
N TYR A 209 1.12 21.47 0.72
CA TYR A 209 -0.34 21.38 0.63
C TYR A 209 -0.79 20.22 -0.24
N LEU A 210 -0.07 19.94 -1.35
CA LEU A 210 -0.36 18.79 -2.20
C LEU A 210 -0.16 17.45 -1.45
N ALA A 211 0.90 17.35 -0.65
CA ALA A 211 1.17 16.18 0.19
C ALA A 211 0.10 16.01 1.29
N LEU A 212 -0.31 17.09 1.95
CA LEU A 212 -1.39 17.08 2.94
C LEU A 212 -2.73 16.72 2.30
N MET A 213 -3.01 17.22 1.11
CA MET A 213 -4.19 16.88 0.31
C MET A 213 -4.22 15.41 -0.09
N ALA A 214 -3.08 14.85 -0.52
CA ALA A 214 -2.97 13.43 -0.86
C ALA A 214 -3.17 12.55 0.38
N LEU A 215 -2.55 12.90 1.51
CA LEU A 215 -2.70 12.19 2.77
C LEU A 215 -4.16 12.24 3.25
N LEU A 216 -4.78 13.41 3.24
CA LEU A 216 -6.16 13.60 3.69
C LEU A 216 -7.15 12.90 2.73
N GLY A 217 -6.93 12.97 1.42
CA GLY A 217 -7.70 12.24 0.42
C GLY A 217 -7.63 10.72 0.60
N LEU A 218 -6.44 10.17 0.91
CA LEU A 218 -6.27 8.76 1.22
C LEU A 218 -7.01 8.35 2.50
N THR A 219 -6.99 9.19 3.54
CA THR A 219 -7.74 8.91 4.78
C THR A 219 -9.26 8.92 4.58
N ILE A 220 -9.78 9.84 3.76
CA ILE A 220 -11.20 9.91 3.41
C ILE A 220 -11.60 8.70 2.56
N ALA A 221 -10.81 8.34 1.55
CA ALA A 221 -11.05 7.15 0.73
C ALA A 221 -11.05 5.88 1.59
N ASN A 222 -10.07 5.71 2.48
CA ASN A 222 -10.00 4.56 3.37
C ASN A 222 -11.22 4.51 4.32
N ALA A 223 -11.63 5.66 4.88
CA ALA A 223 -12.81 5.73 5.75
C ALA A 223 -14.13 5.38 5.02
N ILE A 224 -14.24 5.71 3.73
CA ILE A 224 -15.43 5.42 2.91
C ILE A 224 -15.43 3.97 2.40
N PHE A 225 -14.28 3.46 1.94
CA PHE A 225 -14.19 2.15 1.28
C PHE A 225 -13.91 0.98 2.24
N ALA A 226 -13.09 1.17 3.28
CA ALA A 226 -12.67 0.06 4.15
C ALA A 226 -13.60 -0.19 5.34
N ALA A 227 -14.45 0.78 5.72
CA ALA A 227 -15.29 0.66 6.91
C ALA A 227 -16.75 1.15 6.73
N PRO A 228 -17.52 0.67 5.72
CA PRO A 228 -18.89 1.13 5.47
C PRO A 228 -19.90 0.83 6.60
N ALA A 229 -19.55 -0.02 7.58
CA ALA A 229 -20.44 -0.44 8.67
C ALA A 229 -20.38 0.44 9.95
N GLU A 230 -19.34 1.25 10.13
CA GLU A 230 -19.14 2.12 11.32
C GLU A 230 -18.84 3.58 10.93
N VAL A 231 -19.30 4.02 9.75
CA VAL A 231 -19.03 5.37 9.27
C VAL A 231 -19.78 6.40 10.11
N GLU A 232 -19.07 7.02 11.04
CA GLU A 232 -19.49 8.29 11.63
C GLU A 232 -19.43 9.37 10.55
N TRP A 233 -20.51 9.53 9.78
CA TRP A 233 -20.66 10.56 8.75
C TRP A 233 -20.30 11.97 9.22
N ARG A 234 -20.39 12.22 10.54
CA ARG A 234 -19.92 13.45 11.18
C ARG A 234 -18.40 13.65 11.05
N LYS A 235 -17.60 12.60 11.25
CA LYS A 235 -16.14 12.64 11.11
C LYS A 235 -15.74 12.78 9.63
N VAL A 236 -16.42 12.06 8.74
CA VAL A 236 -16.19 12.20 7.29
C VAL A 236 -16.58 13.60 6.79
N ALA A 237 -17.69 14.16 7.26
CA ALA A 237 -18.10 15.53 6.93
C ALA A 237 -17.12 16.58 7.50
N ALA A 238 -16.62 16.38 8.73
CA ALA A 238 -15.61 17.26 9.32
C ALA A 238 -14.30 17.23 8.53
N LEU A 239 -13.83 16.03 8.15
CA LEU A 239 -12.64 15.86 7.30
C LEU A 239 -12.84 16.45 5.90
N GLY A 240 -14.04 16.31 5.33
CA GLY A 240 -14.42 16.91 4.06
C GLY A 240 -14.40 18.45 4.09
N LEU A 241 -14.88 19.08 5.16
CA LEU A 241 -14.80 20.53 5.34
C LEU A 241 -13.35 21.03 5.44
N ILE A 242 -12.50 20.30 6.15
CA ILE A 242 -11.06 20.61 6.26
C ILE A 242 -10.37 20.48 4.89
N PHE A 243 -10.73 19.44 4.12
CA PHE A 243 -10.23 19.24 2.76
C PHE A 243 -10.64 20.38 1.82
N ILE A 244 -11.89 20.85 1.88
CA ILE A 244 -12.35 22.01 1.10
C ILE A 244 -11.57 23.27 1.49
N GLY A 245 -11.29 23.47 2.79
CA GLY A 245 -10.45 24.57 3.27
C GLY A 245 -9.02 24.52 2.71
N LEU A 246 -8.41 23.34 2.65
CA LEU A 246 -7.09 23.13 2.05
C LEU A 246 -7.08 23.38 0.54
N VAL A 247 -8.12 22.98 -0.18
CA VAL A 247 -8.28 23.29 -1.61
C VAL A 247 -8.35 24.80 -1.83
N ALA A 248 -9.09 25.53 -0.98
CA ALA A 248 -9.18 26.98 -1.07
C ALA A 248 -7.83 27.67 -0.80
N GLN A 249 -7.05 27.17 0.18
CA GLN A 249 -5.69 27.64 0.44
C GLN A 249 -4.76 27.36 -0.75
N PHE A 250 -4.85 26.17 -1.34
CA PHE A 250 -4.08 25.79 -2.50
C PHE A 250 -4.40 26.65 -3.73
N LEU A 251 -5.68 26.92 -4.00
CA LEU A 251 -6.12 27.80 -5.10
C LEU A 251 -5.69 29.25 -4.87
N TYR A 252 -5.80 29.76 -3.63
CA TYR A 252 -5.33 31.10 -3.29
C TYR A 252 -3.83 31.28 -3.51
N GLU A 253 -3.02 30.28 -3.14
CA GLU A 253 -1.58 30.29 -3.41
C GLU A 253 -1.26 30.13 -4.89
N GLN A 254 -2.06 29.35 -5.64
CA GLN A 254 -1.92 29.23 -7.09
C GLN A 254 -2.24 30.55 -7.81
N ASP A 255 -3.28 31.27 -7.38
CA ASP A 255 -3.69 32.56 -7.92
C ASP A 255 -2.69 33.67 -7.59
N ILE A 256 -2.02 33.62 -6.43
CA ILE A 256 -0.91 34.52 -6.08
C ILE A 256 0.37 34.18 -6.86
N SER A 257 0.62 32.91 -7.12
CA SER A 257 1.79 32.44 -7.88
C SER A 257 1.61 32.59 -9.39
N SER A 258 0.37 32.64 -9.89
CA SER A 258 0.07 32.92 -11.29
C SER A 258 -0.06 34.43 -11.44
N PRO A 259 0.91 35.14 -12.06
CA PRO A 259 0.74 36.56 -12.30
C PRO A 259 -0.55 36.78 -13.07
N GLU A 260 -1.44 37.56 -12.46
CA GLU A 260 -2.67 38.05 -13.04
C GLU A 260 -2.39 38.47 -14.49
N ALA A 261 -2.99 37.75 -15.43
CA ALA A 261 -3.18 38.24 -16.78
C ALA A 261 -4.04 39.50 -16.66
N GLU A 262 -3.36 40.63 -16.52
CA GLU A 262 -3.97 41.94 -16.39
C GLU A 262 -4.85 42.22 -17.62
N LYS A 263 -6.04 42.75 -17.31
CA LYS A 263 -6.97 43.51 -18.17
C LYS A 263 -7.94 42.74 -19.03
N LYS A 264 -9.08 42.37 -18.42
CA LYS A 264 -10.39 42.70 -19.01
C LYS A 264 -11.41 43.12 -17.96
N GLN A 265 -11.48 44.43 -17.70
CA GLN A 265 -12.77 45.08 -17.45
C GLN A 265 -12.71 46.56 -17.88
N GLY A 266 -13.61 46.91 -18.81
CA GLY A 266 -14.27 48.22 -18.86
C GLY A 266 -13.54 49.38 -19.55
N LYS A 267 -13.87 49.62 -20.82
CA LYS A 267 -14.14 50.99 -21.27
C LYS A 267 -15.43 51.01 -22.09
N LYS A 268 -16.48 51.54 -21.44
CA LYS A 268 -17.63 52.16 -22.13
C LYS A 268 -17.13 53.48 -22.71
N GLU A 269 -17.28 53.65 -24.02
CA GLU A 269 -17.80 54.83 -24.71
C GLU A 269 -18.14 54.43 -26.15
#